data_AF-A0A1F9B100-F1
#
_entry.id   AF-A0A1F9B100-F1
#
_cell.length_a   1.000
_cell.length_b   1.000
_cell.length_c   1.000
_cell.angle_alpha   90.00
_cell.angle_beta   90.00
_cell.angle_gamma   90.00
#
_symmetry.space_group_name_H-M   'P 1'
#
loop_
_entity.id
_entity.type
_entity.pdbx_description
1 polymer ?
#
loop_
_entity_poly.entity_id
_entity_poly.type
_entity_poly.pdbx_seq_one_letter_code
_entity_poly.pdbx_strand_id
1 'polypeptide(L)'
;MSSNDSVVLELTLESDQEPTLMDFTSLLYDFELLHDLSVMLNLEEYRIYLDMPSMWAAGWYGRFWTRRRPIKYQHKLKVIKISRQSPWEIILVVSSVVVASKALVPLIEAAGKIADWRFDRKKARHEAERAQFAAEKAQIELQRAQIEKGTALMAAERERRRLTAAELALENERTESRILKRLEKNPLKLSKLSIATYIIKEHEDRL
;
A
#
# COMPACT_ATOMS: atom_id res chain seq x y z
N MET A 1 6.78 24.81 4.01
CA MET A 1 7.79 23.73 4.09
C MET A 1 7.16 22.56 4.84
N SER A 2 6.47 21.65 4.13
CA SER A 2 5.98 20.42 4.76
C SER A 2 7.07 19.37 4.68
N SER A 3 7.66 18.98 5.80
CA SER A 3 8.38 17.71 5.86
C SER A 3 7.36 16.63 5.53
N ASN A 4 7.37 16.12 4.30
CA ASN A 4 6.61 14.94 3.96
C ASN A 4 7.35 13.75 4.58
N ASP A 5 7.05 13.52 5.87
CA ASP A 5 7.46 12.32 6.56
C ASP A 5 7.13 11.14 5.66
N SER A 6 8.14 10.33 5.34
CA SER A 6 8.01 9.27 4.37
C SER A 6 8.56 8.01 5.01
N VAL A 7 7.89 6.90 4.75
CA VAL A 7 8.31 5.61 5.29
C VAL A 7 9.03 4.86 4.19
N VAL A 8 10.22 4.40 4.53
CA VAL A 8 11.06 3.58 3.66
C VAL A 8 10.80 2.12 4.00
N LEU A 9 10.55 1.34 2.96
CA LEU A 9 10.45 -0.12 3.03
C LEU A 9 11.68 -0.69 2.34
N GLU A 10 12.52 -1.38 3.08
CA GLU A 10 13.68 -2.10 2.55
C GLU A 10 13.34 -3.59 2.45
N LEU A 11 13.31 -4.09 1.22
CA LEU A 11 13.02 -5.47 0.88
C LEU A 11 14.32 -6.15 0.45
N THR A 12 14.61 -7.29 1.05
CA THR A 12 15.68 -8.20 0.61
C THR A 12 15.05 -9.47 0.05
N LEU A 13 15.30 -9.74 -1.22
CA LEU A 13 14.73 -10.88 -1.94
C LEU A 13 15.83 -11.90 -2.28
N GLU A 14 15.49 -13.17 -2.09
CA GLU A 14 16.30 -14.33 -2.41
C GLU A 14 15.52 -15.25 -3.34
N SER A 15 16.22 -16.08 -4.12
CA SER A 15 15.59 -17.10 -4.93
C SER A 15 16.53 -18.29 -5.06
N ASP A 16 15.97 -19.49 -5.03
CA ASP A 16 16.72 -20.75 -5.18
C ASP A 16 17.22 -20.95 -6.61
N GLN A 17 16.63 -20.24 -7.58
CA GLN A 17 16.96 -20.29 -9.00
C GLN A 17 17.22 -18.86 -9.50
N GLU A 18 17.91 -18.74 -10.64
CA GLU A 18 18.10 -17.43 -11.26
C GLU A 18 16.74 -16.92 -11.78
N PRO A 19 16.18 -15.83 -11.21
CA PRO A 19 14.84 -15.37 -11.56
C PRO A 19 14.85 -14.74 -12.96
N THR A 20 13.79 -14.99 -13.72
CA THR A 20 13.63 -14.29 -15.00
C THR A 20 13.25 -12.82 -14.76
N LEU A 21 13.44 -11.98 -15.78
CA LEU A 21 12.93 -10.61 -15.75
C LEU A 21 11.41 -10.57 -15.52
N MET A 22 10.68 -11.57 -16.01
CA MET A 22 9.24 -11.69 -15.81
C MET A 22 8.89 -11.96 -14.35
N ASP A 23 9.66 -12.80 -13.66
CA ASP A 23 9.46 -13.08 -12.23
C ASP A 23 9.66 -11.80 -11.40
N PHE A 24 10.71 -11.05 -11.70
CA PHE A 24 11.01 -9.80 -11.01
C PHE A 24 9.96 -8.70 -11.27
N THR A 25 9.60 -8.49 -12.53
CA THR A 25 8.62 -7.45 -12.91
C THR A 25 7.20 -7.80 -12.49
N SER A 26 6.82 -9.07 -12.47
CA SER A 26 5.51 -9.51 -11.96
C SER A 26 5.43 -9.37 -10.44
N LEU A 27 6.50 -9.66 -9.70
CA LEU A 27 6.57 -9.41 -8.25
C LEU A 27 6.32 -7.93 -7.95
N LEU A 28 7.10 -7.04 -8.58
CA LEU A 28 6.98 -5.60 -8.39
C LEU A 28 5.58 -5.09 -8.75
N TYR A 29 5.02 -5.60 -9.84
CA TYR A 29 3.67 -5.25 -10.26
C TYR A 29 2.62 -5.67 -9.23
N ASP A 30 2.74 -6.86 -8.66
CA ASP A 30 1.79 -7.35 -7.66
C ASP A 30 1.92 -6.63 -6.31
N PHE A 31 3.14 -6.21 -5.94
CA PHE A 31 3.34 -5.28 -4.82
C PHE A 31 2.67 -3.92 -5.05
N GLU A 32 2.83 -3.34 -6.25
CA GLU A 32 2.18 -2.08 -6.61
C GLU A 32 0.65 -2.21 -6.60
N LEU A 33 0.11 -3.32 -7.11
CA LEU A 33 -1.33 -3.59 -7.07
C LEU A 33 -1.86 -3.69 -5.64
N LEU A 34 -1.18 -4.43 -4.78
CA LEU A 34 -1.61 -4.60 -3.40
C LEU A 34 -1.55 -3.28 -2.62
N HIS A 35 -0.48 -2.51 -2.83
CA HIS A 35 -0.35 -1.16 -2.32
C HIS A 35 -1.52 -0.28 -2.76
N ASP A 36 -1.78 -0.20 -4.06
CA ASP A 36 -2.80 0.69 -4.62
C ASP A 36 -4.21 0.29 -4.18
N LEU A 37 -4.50 -1.00 -4.08
CA LEU A 37 -5.75 -1.50 -3.49
C LEU A 37 -5.89 -1.03 -2.05
N SER A 38 -4.85 -1.22 -1.23
CA SER A 38 -4.90 -0.87 0.19
C SER A 38 -5.04 0.65 0.41
N VAL A 39 -4.35 1.46 -0.39
CA VAL A 39 -4.49 2.91 -0.42
C VAL A 39 -5.94 3.31 -0.71
N MET A 40 -6.56 2.72 -1.74
CA MET A 40 -7.94 3.04 -2.11
C MET A 40 -8.95 2.63 -1.04
N LEU A 41 -8.70 1.53 -0.33
CA LEU A 41 -9.60 1.03 0.71
C LEU A 41 -9.53 1.82 2.01
N ASN A 42 -8.39 2.42 2.32
CA ASN A 42 -8.17 3.01 3.63
C ASN A 42 -8.05 4.54 3.66
N LEU A 43 -7.75 5.21 2.54
CA LEU A 43 -7.80 6.68 2.52
C LEU A 43 -9.19 7.16 2.12
N GLU A 44 -9.78 7.98 2.98
CA GLU A 44 -11.12 8.58 2.79
C GLU A 44 -11.25 9.31 1.42
N GLU A 45 -10.16 9.89 0.93
CA GLU A 45 -10.14 10.60 -0.35
C GLU A 45 -10.47 9.70 -1.56
N TYR A 46 -10.25 8.39 -1.45
CA TYR A 46 -10.60 7.43 -2.50
C TYR A 46 -11.95 6.75 -2.26
N ARG A 47 -12.66 7.09 -1.17
CA ARG A 47 -13.96 6.49 -0.86
C ARG A 47 -15.01 6.74 -1.94
N ILE A 48 -14.87 7.81 -2.72
CA ILE A 48 -15.72 8.09 -3.89
C ILE A 48 -15.72 6.94 -4.92
N TYR A 49 -14.63 6.18 -5.03
CA TYR A 49 -14.55 5.01 -5.91
C TYR A 49 -15.24 3.78 -5.31
N LEU A 50 -15.36 3.73 -3.98
CA LEU A 50 -16.09 2.70 -3.24
C LEU A 50 -17.60 2.99 -3.20
N ASP A 51 -17.97 4.28 -3.21
CA ASP A 51 -19.35 4.76 -3.19
C ASP A 51 -20.00 4.77 -4.60
N MET A 52 -19.31 4.32 -5.65
CA MET A 52 -19.87 4.24 -7.01
C MET A 52 -20.95 3.14 -7.14
N PRO A 53 -22.01 3.36 -7.94
CA PRO A 53 -22.98 2.32 -8.25
C PRO A 53 -22.32 1.05 -8.82
N SER A 54 -22.81 -0.14 -8.45
CA SER A 54 -22.23 -1.45 -8.78
C SER A 54 -21.94 -1.69 -10.27
N MET A 55 -22.70 -1.07 -11.18
CA MET A 55 -22.47 -1.13 -12.63
C MET A 55 -21.15 -0.46 -13.05
N TRP A 56 -20.75 0.63 -12.39
CA TRP A 56 -19.45 1.25 -12.57
C TRP A 56 -18.35 0.50 -11.81
N ALA A 57 -18.75 -0.26 -10.78
CA ALA A 57 -17.84 -1.07 -10.00
C ALA A 57 -17.13 -2.15 -10.82
N ALA A 58 -17.89 -2.90 -11.62
CA ALA A 58 -17.33 -3.90 -12.53
C ALA A 58 -16.33 -3.29 -13.54
N GLY A 59 -16.62 -2.09 -14.05
CA GLY A 59 -15.74 -1.35 -14.96
C GLY A 59 -14.48 -0.80 -14.29
N TRP A 60 -14.48 -0.61 -12.96
CA TRP A 60 -13.28 -0.26 -12.21
C TRP A 60 -12.42 -1.49 -11.95
N TYR A 61 -12.99 -2.64 -11.55
CA TYR A 61 -12.20 -3.85 -11.30
C TYR A 61 -11.48 -4.30 -12.57
N GLY A 62 -12.10 -4.15 -13.75
CA GLY A 62 -11.43 -4.37 -15.03
C GLY A 62 -10.27 -3.40 -15.29
N ARG A 63 -10.39 -2.13 -14.86
CA ARG A 63 -9.35 -1.11 -14.98
C ARG A 63 -8.29 -1.17 -13.90
N PHE A 64 -8.58 -1.78 -12.75
CA PHE A 64 -7.65 -1.92 -11.63
C PHE A 64 -6.39 -2.70 -12.04
N TRP A 65 -6.57 -3.74 -12.85
CA TRP A 65 -5.48 -4.53 -13.43
C TRP A 65 -4.71 -3.80 -14.54
N THR A 66 -4.99 -2.52 -14.78
CA THR A 66 -4.24 -1.67 -15.73
C THR A 66 -3.46 -0.62 -14.97
N ARG A 67 -2.42 -0.05 -15.58
CA ARG A 67 -1.63 1.07 -15.01
C ARG A 67 -2.39 2.38 -14.83
N ARG A 68 -3.72 2.41 -15.10
CA ARG A 68 -4.56 3.62 -15.07
C ARG A 68 -5.35 3.79 -13.76
N ARG A 69 -4.84 3.26 -12.65
CA ARG A 69 -5.46 3.42 -11.33
C ARG A 69 -5.44 4.89 -10.90
N PRO A 70 -6.52 5.42 -10.30
CA PRO A 70 -6.64 6.83 -9.95
C PRO A 70 -5.88 7.20 -8.66
N ILE A 71 -4.66 6.70 -8.48
CA ILE A 71 -3.82 7.01 -7.33
C ILE A 71 -3.07 8.30 -7.61
N LYS A 72 -3.26 9.30 -6.76
CA LYS A 72 -2.48 10.55 -6.79
C LYS A 72 -1.00 10.26 -6.68
N TYR A 73 -0.18 11.01 -7.41
CA TYR A 73 1.26 10.79 -7.47
C TYR A 73 1.93 10.75 -6.07
N GLN A 74 1.47 11.58 -5.14
CA GLN A 74 1.96 11.63 -3.77
C GLN A 74 1.67 10.36 -2.96
N HIS A 75 0.59 9.63 -3.28
CA HIS A 75 0.19 8.40 -2.61
C HIS A 75 0.76 7.15 -3.30
N LYS A 76 1.44 7.27 -4.44
CA LYS A 76 2.01 6.13 -5.15
C LYS A 76 3.21 5.56 -4.41
N LEU A 77 3.39 4.24 -4.53
CA LEU A 77 4.60 3.55 -4.16
C LEU A 77 5.75 4.02 -5.07
N LYS A 78 6.83 4.51 -4.49
CA LYS A 78 8.00 4.99 -5.23
C LYS A 78 9.19 4.07 -4.98
N VAL A 79 10.07 3.97 -5.96
CA VAL A 79 11.32 3.21 -5.85
C VAL A 79 12.47 4.20 -5.70
N ILE A 80 13.27 4.06 -4.64
CA ILE A 80 14.54 4.80 -4.48
C ILE A 80 15.68 4.02 -5.14
N LYS A 81 15.78 2.72 -4.86
CA LYS A 81 16.93 1.89 -5.24
C LYS A 81 16.49 0.48 -5.60
N ILE A 82 17.09 -0.06 -6.67
CA ILE A 82 17.09 -1.49 -6.97
C ILE A 82 18.56 -1.90 -7.11
N SER A 83 19.03 -2.80 -6.26
CA SER A 83 20.38 -3.34 -6.29
C SER A 83 20.37 -4.77 -6.83
N ARG A 84 21.31 -5.06 -7.73
CA ARG A 84 21.48 -6.40 -8.35
C ARG A 84 22.40 -7.34 -7.56
N GLN A 85 23.17 -6.83 -6.59
CA GLN A 85 24.06 -7.69 -5.81
C GLN A 85 23.20 -8.65 -5.00
N SER A 86 23.34 -9.97 -5.22
CA SER A 86 22.63 -10.96 -4.40
C SER A 86 23.04 -10.78 -2.94
N PRO A 87 22.09 -10.61 -2.00
CA PRO A 87 20.63 -10.69 -2.20
C PRO A 87 20.02 -9.41 -2.79
N TRP A 88 19.00 -9.53 -3.65
CA TRP A 88 18.38 -8.40 -4.33
C TRP A 88 17.78 -7.41 -3.31
N GLU A 89 18.26 -6.16 -3.34
CA GLU A 89 17.75 -5.10 -2.46
C GLU A 89 16.83 -4.16 -3.22
N ILE A 90 15.63 -3.95 -2.68
CA ILE A 90 14.68 -2.98 -3.20
C ILE A 90 14.31 -2.02 -2.07
N ILE A 91 14.56 -0.73 -2.30
CA ILE A 91 14.20 0.32 -1.36
C ILE A 91 13.02 1.09 -1.95
N LEU A 92 11.88 0.99 -1.26
CA LEU A 92 10.64 1.65 -1.63
C LEU A 92 10.31 2.78 -0.66
N VAL A 93 9.51 3.73 -1.12
CA VAL A 93 9.00 4.85 -0.32
C VAL A 93 7.50 4.92 -0.42
N VAL A 94 6.89 5.14 0.74
CA VAL A 94 5.47 5.36 0.92
C VAL A 94 5.26 6.65 1.72
N SER A 95 4.29 7.47 1.33
CA SER A 95 3.97 8.71 2.06
C SER A 95 3.43 8.43 3.47
N SER A 96 3.69 9.32 4.43
CA SER A 96 3.12 9.24 5.79
C SER A 96 1.60 9.13 5.80
N VAL A 97 0.90 9.79 4.89
CA VAL A 97 -0.57 9.73 4.79
C VAL A 97 -1.05 8.29 4.53
N VAL A 98 -0.35 7.57 3.65
CA VAL A 98 -0.64 6.16 3.35
C VAL A 98 -0.28 5.24 4.52
N VAL A 99 0.76 5.58 5.28
CA VAL A 99 1.15 4.81 6.47
C VAL A 99 0.13 5.00 7.59
N ALA A 100 -0.27 6.24 7.87
CA ALA A 100 -1.29 6.57 8.87
C ALA A 100 -2.66 5.95 8.53
N SER A 101 -2.93 5.70 7.26
CA SER A 101 -4.17 5.04 6.83
C SER A 101 -4.15 3.52 6.99
N LYS A 102 -3.17 2.88 7.65
CA LYS A 102 -3.06 1.39 7.73
C LYS A 102 -2.88 0.68 6.38
N ALA A 103 -2.64 1.40 5.29
CA ALA A 103 -2.55 0.77 3.96
C ALA A 103 -1.28 -0.08 3.78
N LEU A 104 -0.33 -0.01 4.73
CA LEU A 104 0.84 -0.89 4.76
C LEU A 104 0.55 -2.29 5.30
N VAL A 105 -0.53 -2.49 6.07
CA VAL A 105 -0.79 -3.78 6.73
C VAL A 105 -0.90 -4.93 5.73
N PRO A 106 -1.69 -4.82 4.64
CA PRO A 106 -1.77 -5.89 3.64
C PRO A 106 -0.43 -6.18 2.95
N LEU A 107 0.42 -5.17 2.74
CA LEU A 107 1.75 -5.35 2.18
C LEU A 107 2.66 -6.18 3.09
N ILE A 108 2.55 -6.01 4.40
CA ILE A 108 3.31 -6.78 5.41
C ILE A 108 2.79 -8.21 5.49
N GLU A 109 1.48 -8.40 5.41
CA GLU A 109 0.88 -9.73 5.37
C GLU A 109 1.28 -10.49 4.10
N ALA A 110 1.29 -9.80 2.95
CA ALA A 110 1.78 -10.35 1.70
C ALA A 110 3.28 -10.67 1.73
N ALA A 111 4.09 -9.76 2.29
CA ALA A 111 5.50 -10.00 2.59
C ALA A 111 5.68 -11.28 3.41
N GLY A 112 4.83 -11.48 4.43
CA GLY A 112 4.82 -12.71 5.23
C GLY A 112 4.40 -13.98 4.48
N LYS A 113 3.66 -13.87 3.37
CA LYS A 113 3.23 -15.01 2.54
C LYS A 113 4.27 -15.43 1.51
N ILE A 114 5.08 -14.49 1.04
CA ILE A 114 6.23 -14.77 0.15
C ILE A 114 7.54 -14.95 0.93
N ALA A 115 7.47 -14.84 2.24
CA ALA A 115 8.60 -14.92 3.12
C ALA A 115 9.21 -16.32 3.16
N ASP A 116 10.54 -16.36 3.14
CA ASP A 116 11.27 -17.58 3.49
C ASP A 116 11.31 -17.77 5.02
N TRP A 117 11.80 -18.92 5.49
CA TRP A 117 11.84 -19.31 6.91
C TRP A 117 12.56 -18.31 7.83
N ARG A 118 13.40 -17.43 7.27
CA ARG A 118 14.16 -16.39 7.98
C ARG A 118 13.35 -15.12 8.28
N PHE A 119 12.14 -14.98 7.75
CA PHE A 119 11.35 -13.76 7.88
C PHE A 119 10.72 -13.62 9.27
N ASP A 120 11.11 -12.57 9.99
CA ASP A 120 10.52 -12.23 11.28
C ASP A 120 9.24 -11.40 11.11
N ARG A 121 8.10 -12.09 10.98
CA ARG A 121 6.77 -11.48 10.87
C ARG A 121 6.45 -10.55 12.05
N LYS A 122 6.87 -10.92 13.27
CA LYS A 122 6.57 -10.14 14.48
C LYS A 122 7.31 -8.82 14.43
N LYS A 123 8.59 -8.85 14.07
CA LYS A 123 9.40 -7.64 13.91
C LYS A 123 8.83 -6.72 12.83
N ALA A 124 8.54 -7.24 11.64
CA ALA A 124 7.98 -6.44 10.55
C ALA A 124 6.66 -5.76 10.93
N ARG A 125 5.78 -6.48 11.65
CA ARG A 125 4.52 -5.92 12.14
C ARG A 125 4.74 -4.83 13.19
N HIS A 126 5.65 -5.04 14.14
CA HIS A 126 5.96 -4.02 15.15
C HIS A 126 6.59 -2.76 14.54
N GLU A 127 7.48 -2.90 13.55
CA GLU A 127 8.05 -1.75 12.85
C GLU A 127 6.97 -0.96 12.09
N ALA A 128 6.01 -1.66 11.48
CA ALA A 128 4.87 -1.03 10.83
C ALA A 128 3.92 -0.30 11.80
N GLU A 129 3.58 -0.94 12.92
CA GLU A 129 2.75 -0.32 13.97
C GLU A 129 3.42 0.94 14.50
N ARG A 130 4.75 0.92 14.71
CA ARG A 130 5.51 2.12 15.12
C ARG A 130 5.48 3.22 14.07
N ALA A 131 5.68 2.87 12.79
CA ALA A 131 5.61 3.82 11.70
C ALA A 131 4.22 4.44 11.56
N GLN A 132 3.17 3.64 11.79
CA GLN A 132 1.78 4.08 11.82
C GLN A 132 1.52 5.07 12.95
N PHE A 133 1.91 4.76 14.19
CA PHE A 133 1.74 5.68 15.32
C PHE A 133 2.48 7.01 15.11
N ALA A 134 3.69 6.96 14.52
CA ALA A 134 4.43 8.17 14.20
C ALA A 134 3.71 9.02 13.15
N ALA A 135 3.20 8.40 12.08
CA ALA A 135 2.49 9.08 11.01
C ALA A 135 1.12 9.63 11.46
N GLU A 136 0.36 8.88 12.27
CA GLU A 136 -0.91 9.33 12.84
C GLU A 136 -0.71 10.58 13.71
N LYS A 137 0.35 10.61 14.52
CA LYS A 137 0.67 11.78 15.35
C LYS A 137 0.92 13.02 14.49
N ALA A 138 1.74 12.89 13.43
CA ALA A 138 2.02 13.97 12.50
C ALA A 138 0.74 14.44 11.75
N GLN A 139 -0.14 13.50 11.39
CA GLN A 139 -1.38 13.82 10.67
C GLN A 139 -2.44 14.48 11.57
N ILE A 140 -2.54 14.11 12.84
CA ILE A 140 -3.44 14.75 13.82
C ILE A 140 -3.04 16.22 14.04
N GLU A 141 -1.74 16.51 14.08
CA GLU A 141 -1.22 17.88 14.16
C GLU A 141 -1.64 18.72 12.93
N LEU A 142 -1.69 18.11 11.74
CA LEU A 142 -2.18 18.73 10.50
C LEU A 142 -3.71 18.85 10.44
N GLN A 143 -4.45 17.84 10.89
CA GLN A 143 -5.93 17.79 10.82
C GLN A 143 -6.62 18.71 11.84
N ARG A 144 -5.98 18.99 12.99
CA ARG A 144 -6.47 19.99 13.95
C ARG A 144 -6.64 21.39 13.34
N ALA A 145 -6.04 21.65 12.18
CA ALA A 145 -6.22 22.90 11.43
C ALA A 145 -7.42 22.90 10.46
N GLN A 146 -8.13 21.78 10.25
CA GLN A 146 -9.10 21.63 9.14
C GLN A 146 -10.53 21.20 9.56
N ILE A 147 -10.74 20.69 10.78
CA ILE A 147 -12.03 20.11 11.20
C ILE A 147 -12.94 21.20 11.81
N GLU A 148 -13.69 21.91 10.97
CA GLU A 148 -14.77 22.81 11.42
C GLU A 148 -16.07 22.70 10.60
N LYS A 149 -16.22 21.72 9.69
CA LYS A 149 -17.42 21.60 8.85
C LYS A 149 -17.95 20.19 8.65
N GLY A 150 -19.08 19.91 9.33
CA GLY A 150 -20.29 19.43 8.66
C GLY A 150 -20.60 17.94 8.73
N THR A 151 -21.61 17.57 9.54
CA THR A 151 -22.30 16.27 9.42
C THR A 151 -23.77 16.37 9.84
N ALA A 152 -24.72 16.29 8.89
CA ALA A 152 -26.14 16.13 9.24
C ALA A 152 -27.01 15.34 8.22
N LEU A 153 -26.54 15.06 7.00
CA LEU A 153 -27.38 14.42 5.94
C LEU A 153 -27.22 12.88 5.81
N MET A 154 -26.50 12.22 6.71
CA MET A 154 -25.88 10.90 6.46
C MET A 154 -26.75 9.65 6.74
N ALA A 155 -27.92 9.74 7.37
CA ALA A 155 -28.55 8.56 7.99
C ALA A 155 -29.29 7.63 7.00
N ALA A 156 -30.05 8.16 6.04
CA ALA A 156 -30.83 7.33 5.09
C ALA A 156 -29.95 6.77 3.95
N GLU A 157 -28.93 7.52 3.54
CA GLU A 157 -27.98 7.08 2.51
C GLU A 157 -27.05 5.96 3.01
N ARG A 158 -26.80 5.90 4.33
CA ARG A 158 -25.98 4.85 4.98
C ARG A 158 -26.51 3.44 4.77
N GLU A 159 -27.83 3.23 4.76
CA GLU A 159 -28.39 1.88 4.71
C GLU A 159 -28.34 1.28 3.29
N ARG A 160 -28.59 2.09 2.26
CA ARG A 160 -28.39 1.68 0.86
C ARG A 160 -26.91 1.49 0.52
N ARG A 161 -26.03 2.30 1.12
CA ARG A 161 -24.56 2.17 1.02
C ARG A 161 -24.02 0.89 1.67
N ARG A 162 -24.65 0.37 2.72
CA ARG A 162 -24.20 -0.85 3.42
C ARG A 162 -24.27 -2.11 2.55
N LEU A 163 -25.37 -2.30 1.81
CA LEU A 163 -25.53 -3.47 0.94
C LEU A 163 -24.55 -3.46 -0.23
N THR A 164 -24.36 -2.29 -0.87
CA THR A 164 -23.34 -2.12 -1.91
C THR A 164 -21.91 -2.26 -1.36
N ALA A 165 -21.68 -1.82 -0.12
CA ALA A 165 -20.37 -1.98 0.53
C ALA A 165 -20.03 -3.45 0.82
N ALA A 166 -21.01 -4.30 1.12
CA ALA A 166 -20.78 -5.72 1.38
C ALA A 166 -20.37 -6.49 0.10
N GLU A 167 -21.05 -6.24 -1.02
CA GLU A 167 -20.69 -6.83 -2.31
C GLU A 167 -19.30 -6.37 -2.77
N LEU A 168 -19.00 -5.07 -2.58
CA LEU A 168 -17.70 -4.50 -2.89
C LEU A 168 -16.60 -5.07 -1.99
N ALA A 169 -16.86 -5.26 -0.70
CA ALA A 169 -15.92 -5.87 0.24
C ALA A 169 -15.54 -7.29 -0.20
N LEU A 170 -16.52 -8.09 -0.64
CA LEU A 170 -16.26 -9.44 -1.15
C LEU A 170 -15.39 -9.42 -2.41
N GLU A 171 -15.64 -8.49 -3.34
CA GLU A 171 -14.85 -8.39 -4.57
C GLU A 171 -13.45 -7.81 -4.32
N ASN A 172 -13.29 -6.95 -3.32
CA ASN A 172 -11.98 -6.51 -2.80
C ASN A 172 -11.20 -7.67 -2.19
N GLU A 173 -11.84 -8.48 -1.34
CA GLU A 173 -11.22 -9.67 -0.74
C GLU A 173 -10.80 -10.69 -1.81
N ARG A 174 -11.61 -10.87 -2.86
CA ARG A 174 -11.26 -11.71 -4.02
C ARG A 174 -10.06 -11.16 -4.77
N THR A 175 -10.04 -9.84 -5.01
CA THR A 175 -8.94 -9.16 -5.71
C THR A 175 -7.65 -9.30 -4.92
N GLU A 176 -7.68 -9.00 -3.63
CA GLU A 176 -6.56 -9.18 -2.70
C GLU A 176 -6.08 -10.64 -2.69
N SER A 177 -6.99 -11.59 -2.48
CA SER A 177 -6.68 -13.03 -2.50
C SER A 177 -6.02 -13.47 -3.81
N ARG A 178 -6.44 -12.91 -4.94
CA ARG A 178 -5.84 -13.19 -6.25
C ARG A 178 -4.42 -12.64 -6.35
N ILE A 179 -4.16 -11.43 -5.86
CA ILE A 179 -2.82 -10.84 -5.81
C ILE A 179 -1.91 -11.67 -4.89
N LEU A 180 -2.38 -12.00 -3.69
CA LEU A 180 -1.63 -12.80 -2.72
C LEU A 180 -1.25 -14.17 -3.27
N LYS A 181 -2.17 -14.85 -3.96
CA LYS A 181 -1.87 -16.14 -4.62
C LYS A 181 -0.82 -16.03 -5.73
N ARG A 182 -0.75 -14.90 -6.43
CA ARG A 182 0.27 -14.66 -7.47
C ARG A 182 1.63 -14.39 -6.83
N LEU A 183 1.66 -13.60 -5.76
CA LEU A 183 2.84 -13.36 -4.94
C LEU A 183 3.39 -14.67 -4.36
N GLU A 184 2.54 -15.50 -3.74
CA GLU A 184 2.93 -16.80 -3.17
C GLU A 184 3.61 -17.73 -4.19
N LYS A 185 3.15 -17.71 -5.44
CA LYS A 185 3.69 -18.52 -6.54
C LYS A 185 4.97 -17.96 -7.16
N ASN A 186 5.35 -16.72 -6.86
CA ASN A 186 6.54 -16.12 -7.43
C ASN A 186 7.81 -16.82 -6.89
N PRO A 187 8.83 -17.09 -7.73
CA PRO A 187 10.07 -17.75 -7.31
C PRO A 187 10.97 -16.87 -6.44
N LEU A 188 10.78 -15.55 -6.44
CA LEU A 188 11.46 -14.64 -5.51
C LEU A 188 10.77 -14.70 -4.16
N LYS A 189 11.55 -14.99 -3.12
CA LYS A 189 11.11 -15.05 -1.73
C LYS A 189 11.71 -13.90 -0.93
N LEU A 190 10.94 -13.39 0.01
CA LEU A 190 11.36 -12.29 0.86
C LEU A 190 12.14 -12.85 2.05
N SER A 191 13.43 -12.55 2.14
CA SER A 191 14.25 -12.96 3.28
C SER A 191 14.22 -11.93 4.40
N LYS A 192 14.09 -10.63 4.06
CA LYS A 192 14.00 -9.54 5.05
C LYS A 192 13.10 -8.41 4.56
N LEU A 193 12.32 -7.85 5.49
CA LEU A 193 11.65 -6.57 5.36
C LEU A 193 12.09 -5.70 6.54
N SER A 194 12.52 -4.47 6.26
CA SER A 194 12.72 -3.43 7.27
C SER A 194 11.84 -2.23 6.95
N ILE A 195 11.21 -1.68 7.99
CA ILE A 195 10.35 -0.52 7.87
C ILE A 195 10.93 0.58 8.74
N ALA A 196 11.33 1.68 8.11
CA ALA A 196 11.94 2.81 8.79
C ALA A 196 11.22 4.10 8.43
N THR A 197 10.90 4.90 9.44
CA THR A 197 10.37 6.25 9.23
C THR A 197 11.55 7.17 8.96
N TYR A 198 11.58 7.77 7.78
CA TYR A 198 12.57 8.78 7.42
C TYR A 198 11.89 10.13 7.24
N ILE A 199 12.47 11.15 7.84
CA ILE A 199 12.23 12.51 7.39
C ILE A 199 13.09 12.65 6.13
N ILE A 200 12.48 12.51 4.96
CA ILE A 200 13.16 12.89 3.72
C ILE A 200 13.32 14.40 3.80
N LYS A 201 14.50 14.87 4.21
CA LYS A 201 14.92 16.23 3.89
C LYS A 201 15.04 16.25 2.38
N GLU A 202 14.16 16.97 1.70
CA GLU A 202 14.38 17.31 0.30
C GLU A 202 15.79 17.90 0.22
N HIS A 203 16.69 17.20 -0.46
CA HIS A 203 17.87 17.85 -1.01
C HIS A 203 17.33 18.81 -2.07
N GLU A 204 17.18 20.08 -1.70
CA GLU A 204 17.25 21.18 -2.66
C GLU A 204 18.67 21.18 -3.23
N ASP A 205 18.93 20.30 -4.19
CA ASP A 205 20.09 20.40 -5.04
C ASP A 205 19.65 20.24 -6.50
N ARG A 206 19.48 21.43 -7.12
CA ARG A 206 19.75 21.77 -8.52
C ARG A 206 18.78 21.23 -9.59
N LEU A 207 18.00 22.16 -10.16
CA LEU A 207 18.37 22.91 -11.37
C LEU A 207 17.59 24.23 -11.44
#